data_AF-A0A2E8G6X9-F1
#
_entry.id   AF-A0A2E8G6X9-F1
#
_cell.length_a   1.000
_cell.length_b   1.000
_cell.length_c   1.000
_cell.angle_alpha   90.00
_cell.angle_beta   90.00
_cell.angle_gamma   90.00
#
_symmetry.space_group_name_H-M   'P 1'
#
loop_
_entity.id
_entity.type
_entity.pdbx_description
1 polymer ?
#
loop_
_entity_poly.entity_id
_entity_poly.type
_entity_poly.pdbx_seq_one_letter_code
_entity_poly.pdbx_strand_id
1 'polypeptide(L)'
;MPSIRAALFASATLLASHASYALDNAEFEQCMAQLRAQADEAGIPAQVISHSLNTVKLNERVIELDRTQPEFTSSFSDYYTRRVSETRIETGRKKYREQQPLLQALTREYGIPGHYLVAFWGLETNYGGFLGSIPVLDALSTLACEGRRGDYFSGELMNALRIIQSGDVEASQMEGSWAGAMGQTQFMPAIFLKYAIDHDGDGRRNLWKSEDDALASAANFLQGLGWQREQRWGREVTLPDNFDFQLTGFAHQRSLSDWAKLGVRMPNGQPLPQADMEAALVVPSGHNGPAFLAYQNFRVIMGWNRSESYAIAVGRLADRIAGGGALHQAPVPAPRLNREQVTRLQQTLNEQGHDAGAEDGLLGPGTRQALARYQQANGMVADGFPDQEVLTHIGVLP
;
A
#
# COMPACT_ATOMS: atom_id res chain seq x y z
N MET A 1 -28.05 -35.37 68.42
CA MET A 1 -27.24 -34.21 67.99
C MET A 1 -26.92 -34.40 66.52
N PRO A 2 -27.43 -33.55 65.61
CA PRO A 2 -27.34 -33.80 64.17
C PRO A 2 -26.03 -33.28 63.56
N SER A 3 -25.71 -33.91 62.43
CA SER A 3 -24.58 -33.75 61.54
C SER A 3 -24.48 -32.39 60.86
N ILE A 4 -23.25 -31.87 60.69
CA ILE A 4 -22.95 -30.79 59.73
C ILE A 4 -21.95 -31.35 58.71
N ARG A 5 -22.45 -31.62 57.50
CA ARG A 5 -21.63 -31.82 56.28
C ARG A 5 -21.45 -30.45 55.63
N ALA A 6 -20.21 -30.01 55.46
CA ALA A 6 -19.88 -28.81 54.70
C ALA A 6 -19.99 -29.12 53.20
N ALA A 7 -20.90 -28.44 52.50
CA ALA A 7 -21.03 -28.47 51.05
C ALA A 7 -20.14 -27.37 50.44
N LEU A 8 -19.16 -27.77 49.64
CA LEU A 8 -18.39 -26.89 48.76
C LEU A 8 -19.26 -26.54 47.54
N PHE A 9 -19.68 -25.28 47.44
CA PHE A 9 -20.26 -24.73 46.22
C PHE A 9 -19.14 -24.45 45.21
N ALA A 10 -19.09 -25.23 44.14
CA ALA A 10 -18.32 -24.89 42.94
C ALA A 10 -19.12 -23.84 42.15
N SER A 11 -18.70 -22.58 42.20
CA SER A 11 -19.19 -21.54 41.30
C SER A 11 -18.62 -21.78 39.90
N ALA A 12 -19.47 -22.28 39.01
CA ALA A 12 -19.19 -22.28 37.58
C ALA A 12 -19.28 -20.85 37.05
N THR A 13 -18.14 -20.19 36.84
CA THR A 13 -18.05 -18.98 36.02
C THR A 13 -18.30 -19.35 34.56
N LEU A 14 -19.52 -19.13 34.10
CA LEU A 14 -19.87 -19.05 32.69
C LEU A 14 -19.10 -17.88 32.07
N LEU A 15 -18.04 -18.19 31.32
CA LEU A 15 -17.46 -17.26 30.35
C LEU A 15 -18.49 -17.09 29.21
N ALA A 16 -19.30 -16.03 29.30
CA ALA A 16 -20.12 -15.60 28.18
C ALA A 16 -19.18 -15.05 27.10
N SER A 17 -18.90 -15.88 26.10
CA SER A 17 -18.35 -15.44 24.82
C SER A 17 -19.29 -14.37 24.26
N HIS A 18 -18.90 -13.10 24.33
CA HIS A 18 -19.60 -12.04 23.62
C HIS A 18 -19.35 -12.30 22.14
N ALA A 19 -20.32 -12.92 21.47
CA ALA A 19 -20.38 -12.82 20.02
C ALA A 19 -20.44 -11.31 19.71
N SER A 20 -19.39 -10.77 19.09
CA SER A 20 -19.42 -9.40 18.58
C SER A 20 -20.54 -9.34 17.54
N TYR A 21 -21.71 -8.87 17.95
CA TYR A 21 -22.80 -8.58 17.03
C TYR A 21 -22.31 -7.49 16.06
N ALA A 22 -22.71 -7.58 14.80
CA ALA A 22 -22.44 -6.50 13.85
C ALA A 22 -23.12 -5.23 14.38
N LEU A 23 -22.41 -4.09 14.28
CA LEU A 23 -22.89 -2.79 14.75
C LEU A 23 -24.28 -2.54 14.16
N ASP A 24 -25.29 -2.42 15.02
CA ASP A 24 -26.64 -2.10 14.55
C ASP A 24 -26.82 -0.58 14.39
N ASN A 25 -27.94 -0.17 13.77
CA ASN A 25 -28.20 1.26 13.53
C ASN A 25 -28.32 2.08 14.83
N ALA A 26 -28.76 1.49 15.94
CA ALA A 26 -28.88 2.21 17.20
C ALA A 26 -27.51 2.45 17.84
N GLU A 27 -26.64 1.44 17.82
CA GLU A 27 -25.24 1.56 18.25
C GLU A 27 -24.47 2.55 17.38
N PHE A 28 -24.71 2.54 16.06
CA PHE A 28 -24.12 3.50 15.14
C PHE A 28 -24.55 4.94 15.47
N GLU A 29 -25.84 5.20 15.71
CA GLU A 29 -26.29 6.55 16.09
C GLU A 29 -25.70 7.01 17.43
N GLN A 30 -25.51 6.11 18.39
CA GLN A 30 -24.84 6.43 19.65
C GLN A 30 -23.37 6.81 19.41
N CYS A 31 -22.66 6.05 18.58
CA CYS A 31 -21.30 6.38 18.19
C CYS A 31 -21.23 7.71 17.42
N MET A 32 -22.16 7.96 16.49
CA MET A 32 -22.23 9.22 15.76
C MET A 32 -22.45 10.42 16.68
N ALA A 33 -23.20 10.27 17.80
CA ALA A 33 -23.29 11.32 18.81
C ALA A 33 -21.93 11.64 19.45
N GLN A 34 -21.10 10.63 19.69
CA GLN A 34 -19.73 10.82 20.20
C GLN A 34 -18.83 11.48 19.14
N LEU A 35 -18.90 11.05 17.87
CA LEU A 35 -18.13 11.66 16.78
C LEU A 35 -18.52 13.13 16.55
N ARG A 36 -19.81 13.49 16.72
CA ARG A 36 -20.26 14.89 16.67
C ARG A 36 -19.69 15.71 17.83
N ALA A 37 -19.66 15.16 19.04
CA ALA A 37 -19.03 15.82 20.19
C ALA A 37 -17.51 16.00 19.99
N GLN A 38 -16.82 14.98 19.46
CA GLN A 38 -15.41 15.07 19.12
C GLN A 38 -15.14 16.13 18.04
N ALA A 39 -16.02 16.27 17.04
CA ALA A 39 -15.90 17.32 16.03
C ALA A 39 -16.05 18.72 16.63
N ASP A 40 -16.99 18.90 17.56
CA ASP A 40 -17.16 20.16 18.29
C ASP A 40 -15.92 20.50 19.14
N GLU A 41 -15.40 19.53 19.90
CA GLU A 41 -14.16 19.67 20.67
C GLU A 41 -12.94 19.96 19.79
N ALA A 42 -12.92 19.41 18.57
CA ALA A 42 -11.88 19.66 17.56
C ALA A 42 -12.00 21.03 16.86
N GLY A 43 -13.00 21.84 17.23
CA GLY A 43 -13.23 23.19 16.72
C GLY A 43 -13.93 23.26 15.36
N ILE A 44 -14.59 22.17 14.93
CA ILE A 44 -15.37 22.16 13.69
C ILE A 44 -16.67 22.95 13.90
N PRO A 45 -17.01 23.94 13.04
CA PRO A 45 -18.21 24.73 13.21
C PRO A 45 -19.49 23.89 13.22
N ALA A 46 -20.44 24.21 14.10
CA ALA A 46 -21.72 23.50 14.22
C ALA A 46 -22.47 23.37 12.88
N GLN A 47 -22.40 24.38 12.00
CA GLN A 47 -22.98 24.31 10.67
C GLN A 47 -22.37 23.19 9.82
N VAL A 48 -21.03 23.05 9.81
CA VAL A 48 -20.32 21.99 9.08
C VAL A 48 -20.70 20.62 9.66
N ILE A 49 -20.68 20.47 10.99
CA ILE A 49 -21.09 19.23 11.66
C ILE A 49 -22.52 18.85 11.24
N SER A 50 -23.46 19.78 11.34
CA SER A 50 -24.87 19.52 11.05
C SER A 50 -25.12 19.22 9.56
N HIS A 51 -24.41 19.89 8.64
CA HIS A 51 -24.56 19.68 7.21
C HIS A 51 -23.91 18.37 6.75
N SER A 52 -22.77 18.02 7.34
CA SER A 52 -21.95 16.88 6.89
C SER A 52 -22.31 15.57 7.60
N LEU A 53 -22.52 15.58 8.93
CA LEU A 53 -22.69 14.35 9.72
C LEU A 53 -24.15 13.95 9.97
N ASN A 54 -25.14 14.80 9.67
CA ASN A 54 -26.55 14.42 9.85
C ASN A 54 -27.08 13.55 8.69
N THR A 55 -26.38 13.52 7.56
CA THR A 55 -26.75 12.73 6.39
C THR A 55 -25.95 11.43 6.27
N VAL A 56 -24.97 11.23 7.16
CA VAL A 56 -24.12 10.04 7.18
C VAL A 56 -24.92 8.80 7.48
N LYS A 57 -24.57 7.69 6.82
CA LYS A 57 -25.22 6.39 7.03
C LYS A 57 -24.19 5.30 7.30
N LEU A 58 -24.59 4.33 8.11
CA LEU A 58 -23.84 3.09 8.25
C LEU A 58 -23.74 2.40 6.88
N ASN A 59 -22.52 2.07 6.45
CA ASN A 59 -22.28 1.52 5.13
C ASN A 59 -21.88 0.05 5.20
N GLU A 60 -22.85 -0.86 5.05
CA GLU A 60 -22.64 -2.32 5.13
C GLU A 60 -21.54 -2.83 4.17
N ARG A 61 -21.35 -2.18 3.01
CA ARG A 61 -20.29 -2.56 2.07
C ARG A 61 -18.90 -2.23 2.62
N VAL A 62 -18.77 -1.13 3.37
CA VAL A 62 -17.51 -0.77 4.06
C VAL A 62 -17.20 -1.79 5.14
N ILE A 63 -18.21 -2.21 5.91
CA ILE A 63 -18.11 -3.27 6.93
C ILE A 63 -17.60 -4.57 6.29
N GLU A 64 -18.25 -4.99 5.21
CA GLU A 64 -17.87 -6.19 4.47
C GLU A 64 -16.42 -6.11 4.00
N LEU A 65 -16.01 -4.97 3.40
CA LEU A 65 -14.67 -4.78 2.87
C LEU A 65 -13.58 -4.70 3.95
N ASP A 66 -13.85 -4.07 5.11
CA ASP A 66 -12.90 -4.04 6.24
C ASP A 66 -12.70 -5.44 6.84
N ARG A 67 -13.79 -6.21 6.93
CA ARG A 67 -13.76 -7.61 7.42
C ARG A 67 -13.19 -8.57 6.38
N THR A 68 -13.28 -8.22 5.09
CA THR A 68 -12.79 -9.07 4.00
C THR A 68 -11.27 -9.12 4.06
N GLN A 69 -10.78 -10.27 4.47
CA GLN A 69 -9.39 -10.64 4.23
C GLN A 69 -9.37 -11.38 2.91
N PRO A 70 -8.54 -10.96 1.93
CA PRO A 70 -8.39 -11.71 0.70
C PRO A 70 -8.14 -13.18 1.04
N GLU A 71 -8.98 -14.07 0.50
CA GLU A 71 -8.86 -15.51 0.76
C GLU A 71 -7.47 -16.00 0.37
N PHE A 72 -6.82 -15.35 -0.60
CA PHE A 72 -5.46 -15.66 -1.03
C PHE A 72 -4.59 -14.41 -1.17
N THR A 73 -3.32 -14.58 -0.82
CA THR A 73 -2.24 -13.64 -1.12
C THR A 73 -2.01 -13.57 -2.64
N SER A 74 -1.82 -12.36 -3.17
CA SER A 74 -1.43 -12.15 -4.56
C SER A 74 0.09 -12.28 -4.70
N SER A 75 0.54 -13.09 -5.66
CA SER A 75 1.94 -13.10 -6.06
C SER A 75 2.35 -11.77 -6.70
N PHE A 76 3.66 -11.48 -6.75
CA PHE A 76 4.17 -10.33 -7.51
C PHE A 76 3.78 -10.43 -8.99
N SER A 77 3.84 -11.62 -9.59
CA SER A 77 3.47 -11.84 -11.00
C SER A 77 2.00 -11.48 -11.28
N ASP A 78 1.07 -11.94 -10.42
CA ASP A 78 -0.34 -11.57 -10.49
C ASP A 78 -0.55 -10.06 -10.36
N TYR A 79 0.12 -9.45 -9.37
CA TYR A 79 0.00 -8.03 -9.09
C TYR A 79 0.53 -7.19 -10.25
N TYR A 80 1.75 -7.46 -10.70
CA TYR A 80 2.44 -6.72 -11.75
C TYR A 80 1.67 -6.79 -13.07
N THR A 81 1.26 -7.99 -13.50
CA THR A 81 0.58 -8.19 -14.80
C THR A 81 -0.76 -7.45 -14.86
N ARG A 82 -1.50 -7.38 -13.75
CA ARG A 82 -2.75 -6.60 -13.67
C ARG A 82 -2.51 -5.09 -13.62
N ARG A 83 -1.42 -4.66 -12.99
CA ARG A 83 -1.15 -3.23 -12.71
C ARG A 83 -0.31 -2.55 -13.78
N VAL A 84 0.47 -3.29 -14.58
CA VAL A 84 1.29 -2.78 -15.68
C VAL A 84 0.85 -3.41 -17.00
N SER A 85 -0.42 -3.24 -17.35
CA SER A 85 -1.04 -3.75 -18.58
C SER A 85 -0.84 -2.80 -19.77
N GLU A 86 -0.88 -3.33 -20.99
CA GLU A 86 -0.68 -2.52 -22.21
C GLU A 86 -1.71 -1.39 -22.32
N THR A 87 -2.99 -1.66 -22.03
CA THR A 87 -4.04 -0.64 -22.01
C THR A 87 -3.74 0.50 -21.05
N ARG A 88 -3.21 0.21 -19.85
CA ARG A 88 -2.84 1.24 -18.88
C ARG A 88 -1.63 2.02 -19.38
N ILE A 89 -0.65 1.37 -20.00
CA ILE A 89 0.53 2.01 -20.59
C ILE A 89 0.13 2.98 -21.71
N GLU A 90 -0.70 2.53 -22.66
CA GLU A 90 -1.17 3.34 -23.79
C GLU A 90 -1.97 4.55 -23.31
N THR A 91 -2.88 4.35 -22.35
CA THR A 91 -3.64 5.44 -21.73
C THR A 91 -2.72 6.42 -21.01
N GLY A 92 -1.71 5.92 -20.28
CA GLY A 92 -0.70 6.75 -19.62
C GLY A 92 0.11 7.57 -20.61
N ARG A 93 0.50 7.01 -21.76
CA ARG A 93 1.18 7.74 -22.84
C ARG A 93 0.30 8.81 -23.47
N LYS A 94 -1.03 8.60 -23.54
CA LYS A 94 -1.98 9.62 -23.97
C LYS A 94 -2.05 10.75 -22.94
N LYS A 95 -2.31 10.44 -21.68
CA LYS A 95 -2.38 11.42 -20.57
C LYS A 95 -1.08 12.20 -20.40
N TYR A 96 0.09 11.54 -20.50
CA TYR A 96 1.40 12.20 -20.44
C TYR A 96 1.60 13.23 -21.56
N ARG A 97 1.06 12.99 -22.76
CA ARG A 97 1.12 13.95 -23.87
C ARG A 97 0.11 15.09 -23.69
N GLU A 98 -1.09 14.78 -23.23
CA GLU A 98 -2.15 15.77 -22.98
C GLU A 98 -1.73 16.77 -21.88
N GLN A 99 -1.10 16.28 -20.82
CA GLN A 99 -0.70 17.08 -19.66
C GLN A 99 0.75 17.59 -19.74
N GLN A 100 1.39 17.55 -20.91
CA GLN A 100 2.82 17.85 -21.05
C GLN A 100 3.23 19.22 -20.48
N PRO A 101 2.50 20.35 -20.73
CA PRO A 101 2.89 21.66 -20.21
C PRO A 101 2.93 21.69 -18.68
N LEU A 102 1.88 21.18 -18.03
CA LEU A 102 1.77 21.07 -16.58
C LEU A 102 2.88 20.17 -16.02
N LEU A 103 3.03 18.96 -16.56
CA LEU A 103 4.02 17.99 -16.08
C LEU A 103 5.46 18.54 -16.16
N GLN A 104 5.78 19.34 -17.18
CA GLN A 104 7.07 20.02 -17.27
C GLN A 104 7.24 21.11 -16.21
N ALA A 105 6.19 21.88 -15.92
CA ALA A 105 6.20 22.87 -14.85
C ALA A 105 6.43 22.20 -13.49
N LEU A 106 5.66 21.16 -13.17
CA LEU A 106 5.79 20.39 -11.94
C LEU A 106 7.16 19.71 -11.82
N THR A 107 7.73 19.23 -12.94
CA THR A 107 9.10 18.68 -12.94
C THR A 107 10.12 19.73 -12.54
N ARG A 108 10.01 20.98 -13.04
CA ARG A 108 10.93 22.07 -12.67
C ARG A 108 10.78 22.50 -11.22
N GLU A 109 9.55 22.61 -10.75
CA GLU A 109 9.23 23.09 -9.41
C GLU A 109 9.53 22.03 -8.35
N TYR A 110 8.95 20.84 -8.48
CA TYR A 110 9.04 19.79 -7.47
C TYR A 110 10.22 18.85 -7.70
N GLY A 111 10.71 18.73 -8.94
CA GLY A 111 11.75 17.78 -9.31
C GLY A 111 11.26 16.37 -9.62
N ILE A 112 9.93 16.18 -9.70
CA ILE A 112 9.30 14.89 -10.00
C ILE A 112 9.09 14.79 -11.51
N PRO A 113 9.76 13.88 -12.23
CA PRO A 113 9.53 13.74 -13.66
C PRO A 113 8.09 13.31 -13.95
N GLY A 114 7.45 13.97 -14.92
CA GLY A 114 6.02 13.81 -15.18
C GLY A 114 5.53 12.38 -15.43
N HIS A 115 6.38 11.49 -15.96
CA HIS A 115 6.01 10.09 -16.20
C HIS A 115 5.79 9.32 -14.89
N TYR A 116 6.40 9.73 -13.77
CA TYR A 116 6.09 9.18 -12.46
C TYR A 116 4.74 9.67 -11.95
N LEU A 117 4.44 10.97 -12.07
CA LEU A 117 3.13 11.53 -11.67
C LEU A 117 1.98 10.83 -12.40
N VAL A 118 2.14 10.63 -13.71
CA VAL A 118 1.15 9.90 -14.51
C VAL A 118 1.09 8.42 -14.10
N ALA A 119 2.21 7.77 -13.77
CA ALA A 119 2.19 6.39 -13.30
C ALA A 119 1.46 6.22 -11.96
N PHE A 120 1.66 7.12 -11.00
CA PHE A 120 0.88 7.17 -9.76
C PHE A 120 -0.61 7.31 -10.06
N TRP A 121 -0.97 8.32 -10.85
CA TRP A 121 -2.36 8.57 -11.24
C TRP A 121 -3.03 7.36 -11.93
N GLY A 122 -2.30 6.65 -12.79
CA GLY A 122 -2.76 5.43 -13.45
C GLY A 122 -2.98 4.25 -12.50
N LEU A 123 -2.19 4.14 -11.43
CA LEU A 123 -2.29 3.07 -10.44
C LEU A 123 -3.33 3.38 -9.37
N GLU A 124 -3.44 4.63 -8.93
CA GLU A 124 -4.43 5.01 -7.92
C GLU A 124 -5.85 4.93 -8.47
N THR A 125 -6.10 5.54 -9.64
CA THR A 125 -7.48 5.74 -10.10
C THR A 125 -7.69 5.46 -11.58
N ASN A 126 -6.74 4.79 -12.24
CA ASN A 126 -6.78 4.61 -13.68
C ASN A 126 -6.96 5.94 -14.43
N TYR A 127 -6.16 6.93 -14.03
CA TYR A 127 -6.18 8.29 -14.60
C TYR A 127 -7.51 9.02 -14.38
N GLY A 128 -8.06 8.90 -13.17
CA GLY A 128 -9.34 9.50 -12.78
C GLY A 128 -10.59 8.72 -13.21
N GLY A 129 -10.44 7.63 -13.97
CA GLY A 129 -11.56 6.80 -14.42
C GLY A 129 -12.22 5.97 -13.33
N PHE A 130 -11.57 5.79 -12.18
CA PHE A 130 -12.10 5.04 -11.04
C PHE A 130 -11.63 5.68 -9.71
N LEU A 131 -12.41 6.63 -9.19
CA LEU A 131 -12.12 7.31 -7.91
C LEU A 131 -12.58 6.52 -6.68
N GLY A 132 -13.43 5.52 -6.90
CA GLY A 132 -14.38 5.03 -5.91
C GLY A 132 -15.69 5.82 -5.97
N SER A 133 -16.74 5.29 -5.36
CA SER A 133 -18.09 5.87 -5.38
C SER A 133 -18.73 5.85 -3.99
N ILE A 134 -17.92 5.64 -2.94
CA ILE A 134 -18.40 5.61 -1.56
C ILE A 134 -18.24 7.02 -0.99
N PRO A 135 -19.29 7.61 -0.39
CA PRO A 135 -19.16 8.86 0.35
C PRO A 135 -18.13 8.71 1.46
N VAL A 136 -17.11 9.57 1.46
CA VAL A 136 -15.96 9.44 2.38
C VAL A 136 -16.40 9.56 3.84
N LEU A 137 -17.38 10.42 4.12
CA LEU A 137 -17.91 10.56 5.48
C LEU A 137 -18.63 9.29 5.96
N ASP A 138 -19.35 8.59 5.07
CA ASP A 138 -19.98 7.30 5.40
C ASP A 138 -18.91 6.24 5.69
N ALA A 139 -17.87 6.17 4.86
CA ALA A 139 -16.77 5.23 5.05
C ALA A 139 -16.03 5.46 6.37
N LEU A 140 -15.58 6.68 6.61
CA LEU A 140 -14.78 7.01 7.79
C LEU A 140 -15.61 6.89 9.08
N SER A 141 -16.88 7.30 9.08
CA SER A 141 -17.76 7.14 10.24
C SER A 141 -18.06 5.67 10.53
N THR A 142 -18.35 4.86 9.49
CA THR A 142 -18.54 3.41 9.63
C THR A 142 -17.30 2.77 10.27
N LEU A 143 -16.11 3.07 9.74
CA LEU A 143 -14.85 2.50 10.23
C LEU A 143 -14.41 3.06 11.59
N ALA A 144 -14.83 4.27 11.94
CA ALA A 144 -14.61 4.84 13.28
C ALA A 144 -15.45 4.11 14.33
N CYS A 145 -16.70 3.79 14.02
CA CYS A 145 -17.65 3.18 14.96
C CYS A 145 -17.51 1.66 15.09
N GLU A 146 -17.18 0.97 14.00
CA GLU A 146 -17.10 -0.50 13.99
C GLU A 146 -15.65 -1.01 13.84
N GLY A 147 -14.81 -0.24 13.16
CA GLY A 147 -13.52 -0.72 12.67
C GLY A 147 -12.52 -0.98 13.79
N ARG A 148 -11.61 -1.93 13.54
CA ARG A 148 -10.52 -2.31 14.46
C ARG A 148 -9.53 -1.17 14.77
N ARG A 149 -9.61 -0.07 14.01
CA ARG A 149 -8.75 1.11 14.07
C ARG A 149 -9.57 2.39 14.29
N GLY A 150 -10.62 2.31 15.11
CA GLY A 150 -11.57 3.40 15.35
C GLY A 150 -10.91 4.77 15.50
N ASP A 151 -9.94 4.91 16.42
CA ASP A 151 -9.23 6.18 16.67
C ASP A 151 -8.57 6.79 15.42
N TYR A 152 -7.96 5.95 14.57
CA TYR A 152 -7.35 6.41 13.32
C TYR A 152 -8.42 6.98 12.37
N PHE A 153 -9.53 6.28 12.20
CA PHE A 153 -10.59 6.70 11.30
C PHE A 153 -11.41 7.88 11.84
N SER A 154 -11.57 8.00 13.17
CA SER A 154 -12.09 9.22 13.81
C SER A 154 -11.20 10.42 13.50
N GLY A 155 -9.87 10.26 13.58
CA GLY A 155 -8.92 11.31 13.20
C GLY A 155 -9.04 11.73 11.74
N GLU A 156 -9.14 10.76 10.83
CA GLU A 156 -9.35 11.04 9.39
C GLU A 156 -10.72 11.68 9.12
N LEU A 157 -11.78 11.31 9.86
CA LEU A 157 -13.09 11.94 9.76
C LEU A 157 -13.01 13.42 10.16
N MET A 158 -12.31 13.76 11.26
CA MET A 158 -12.11 15.15 11.65
C MET A 158 -11.34 15.93 10.58
N ASN A 159 -10.35 15.31 9.95
CA ASN A 159 -9.62 15.92 8.85
C ASN A 159 -10.51 16.11 7.60
N ALA A 160 -11.40 15.16 7.29
CA ALA A 160 -12.37 15.30 6.20
C ALA A 160 -13.33 16.48 6.43
N LEU A 161 -13.80 16.67 7.67
CA LEU A 161 -14.63 17.82 8.02
C LEU A 161 -13.88 19.16 7.88
N ARG A 162 -12.57 19.19 8.19
CA ARG A 162 -11.74 20.39 7.96
C ARG A 162 -11.61 20.74 6.48
N ILE A 163 -11.56 19.73 5.60
CA ILE A 163 -11.52 19.94 4.14
C ILE A 163 -12.85 20.52 3.64
N ILE A 164 -13.97 20.04 4.16
CA ILE A 164 -15.29 20.59 3.84
C ILE A 164 -15.40 22.03 4.39
N GLN A 165 -14.92 22.26 5.61
CA GLN A 165 -14.88 23.59 6.22
C GLN A 165 -14.07 24.60 5.41
N SER A 166 -12.94 24.21 4.79
CA SER A 166 -12.15 25.08 3.92
C SER A 166 -12.81 25.35 2.56
N GLY A 167 -13.89 24.66 2.22
CA GLY A 167 -14.61 24.83 0.96
C GLY A 167 -13.95 24.14 -0.24
N ASP A 168 -12.96 23.28 0.00
CA ASP A 168 -12.26 22.55 -1.08
C ASP A 168 -13.22 21.60 -1.83
N VAL A 169 -14.19 21.03 -1.13
CA VAL A 169 -15.21 20.12 -1.69
C VAL A 169 -16.48 20.15 -0.85
N GLU A 170 -17.63 19.97 -1.49
CA GLU A 170 -18.91 19.76 -0.79
C GLU A 170 -18.99 18.32 -0.25
N ALA A 171 -19.67 18.11 0.88
CA ALA A 171 -19.80 16.78 1.51
C ALA A 171 -20.35 15.72 0.53
N SER A 172 -21.31 16.10 -0.32
CA SER A 172 -21.93 15.23 -1.32
C SER A 172 -21.03 14.89 -2.51
N GLN A 173 -19.92 15.61 -2.68
CA GLN A 173 -18.95 15.41 -3.77
C GLN A 173 -17.67 14.75 -3.26
N MET A 174 -17.54 14.55 -1.94
CA MET A 174 -16.37 13.93 -1.32
C MET A 174 -16.49 12.40 -1.42
N GLU A 175 -16.21 11.88 -2.61
CA GLU A 175 -16.22 10.44 -2.91
C GLU A 175 -14.82 9.83 -2.85
N GLY A 176 -14.76 8.53 -2.54
CA GLY A 176 -13.50 7.81 -2.44
C GLY A 176 -13.65 6.30 -2.34
N SER A 177 -12.55 5.68 -1.91
CA SER A 177 -12.51 4.26 -1.59
C SER A 177 -13.26 3.94 -0.30
N TRP A 178 -13.51 2.65 -0.07
CA TRP A 178 -14.14 2.16 1.15
C TRP A 178 -13.37 2.51 2.43
N ALA A 179 -12.06 2.77 2.32
CA ALA A 179 -11.19 3.12 3.44
C ALA A 179 -11.05 4.64 3.63
N GLY A 180 -11.77 5.46 2.84
CA GLY A 180 -11.71 6.92 2.91
C GLY A 180 -10.56 7.56 2.12
N ALA A 181 -9.93 6.83 1.19
CA ALA A 181 -8.94 7.39 0.28
C ALA A 181 -9.65 8.16 -0.84
N MET A 182 -9.26 9.41 -1.10
CA MET A 182 -10.10 10.38 -1.79
C MET A 182 -9.61 10.76 -3.20
N GLY A 183 -10.56 10.95 -4.11
CA GLY A 183 -10.33 11.57 -5.41
C GLY A 183 -9.27 10.89 -6.27
N GLN A 184 -8.68 11.65 -7.19
CA GLN A 184 -7.75 11.15 -8.21
C GLN A 184 -6.42 10.63 -7.62
N THR A 185 -6.02 11.15 -6.46
CA THR A 185 -4.78 10.80 -5.77
C THR A 185 -4.94 9.68 -4.74
N GLN A 186 -6.17 9.34 -4.37
CA GLN A 186 -6.44 8.43 -3.25
C GLN A 186 -5.75 8.87 -1.95
N PHE A 187 -5.64 10.18 -1.71
CA PHE A 187 -5.14 10.69 -0.44
C PHE A 187 -6.13 10.44 0.68
N MET A 188 -5.60 10.02 1.83
CA MET A 188 -6.34 10.12 3.09
C MET A 188 -6.50 11.60 3.46
N PRO A 189 -7.58 11.99 4.18
CA PRO A 189 -7.82 13.38 4.59
C PRO A 189 -6.63 14.10 5.24
N ALA A 190 -5.87 13.42 6.11
CA ALA A 190 -4.67 14.01 6.72
C ALA A 190 -3.59 14.37 5.68
N ILE A 191 -3.39 13.51 4.67
CA ILE A 191 -2.43 13.74 3.58
C ILE A 191 -2.93 14.87 2.68
N PHE A 192 -4.23 14.92 2.39
CA PHE A 192 -4.84 16.03 1.67
C PHE A 192 -4.55 17.36 2.36
N LEU A 193 -4.86 17.49 3.65
CA LEU A 193 -4.68 18.75 4.37
C LEU A 193 -3.23 19.24 4.34
N LYS A 194 -2.28 18.31 4.36
CA LYS A 194 -0.84 18.62 4.39
C LYS A 194 -0.26 18.93 3.01
N TYR A 195 -0.72 18.27 1.95
CA TYR A 195 -0.04 18.28 0.65
C TYR A 195 -0.89 18.69 -0.54
N ALA A 196 -2.22 18.80 -0.40
CA ALA A 196 -3.06 19.24 -1.50
C ALA A 196 -2.74 20.71 -1.88
N ILE A 197 -2.66 20.97 -3.19
CA ILE A 197 -2.35 22.26 -3.80
C ILE A 197 -3.51 22.65 -4.71
N ASP A 198 -3.89 23.92 -4.64
CA ASP A 198 -4.77 24.61 -5.60
C ASP A 198 -3.83 25.15 -6.68
N HIS A 199 -3.76 24.43 -7.80
CA HIS A 199 -2.82 24.74 -8.87
C HIS A 199 -3.42 25.68 -9.92
N ASP A 200 -4.72 25.55 -10.18
CA ASP A 200 -5.43 26.38 -11.16
C ASP A 200 -5.86 27.75 -10.60
N GLY A 201 -5.78 27.94 -9.27
CA GLY A 201 -5.95 29.21 -8.58
C GLY A 201 -7.41 29.61 -8.38
N ASP A 202 -8.34 28.65 -8.42
CA ASP A 202 -9.77 28.89 -8.25
C ASP A 202 -10.20 29.04 -6.78
N GLY A 203 -9.26 28.84 -5.85
CA GLY A 203 -9.47 28.91 -4.41
C GLY A 203 -9.79 27.57 -3.75
N ARG A 204 -9.78 26.45 -4.49
CA ARG A 204 -10.09 25.10 -3.99
C ARG A 204 -9.03 24.10 -4.39
N ARG A 205 -8.71 23.16 -3.51
CA ARG A 205 -7.81 22.03 -3.80
C ARG A 205 -8.61 20.83 -4.30
N ASN A 206 -9.17 20.92 -5.50
CA ASN A 206 -10.16 19.98 -6.00
C ASN A 206 -9.55 18.72 -6.63
N LEU A 207 -9.11 17.78 -5.77
CA LEU A 207 -8.51 16.51 -6.22
C LEU A 207 -9.49 15.53 -6.88
N TRP A 208 -10.78 15.87 -7.00
CA TRP A 208 -11.78 15.02 -7.66
C TRP A 208 -11.93 15.36 -9.13
N LYS A 209 -11.99 16.66 -9.46
CA LYS A 209 -12.32 17.13 -10.81
C LYS A 209 -11.18 17.87 -11.50
N SER A 210 -10.25 18.46 -10.75
CA SER A 210 -9.07 19.12 -11.32
C SER A 210 -7.92 18.12 -11.46
N GLU A 211 -7.57 17.78 -12.70
CA GLU A 211 -6.37 16.98 -12.98
C GLU A 211 -5.10 17.77 -12.57
N ASP A 212 -5.15 19.10 -12.68
CA ASP A 212 -4.06 20.02 -12.36
C ASP A 212 -3.75 19.98 -10.86
N ASP A 213 -4.76 20.14 -10.00
CA ASP A 213 -4.61 20.03 -8.55
C ASP A 213 -4.15 18.64 -8.15
N ALA A 214 -4.71 17.59 -8.75
CA ALA A 214 -4.34 16.21 -8.44
C ALA A 214 -2.86 15.93 -8.73
N LEU A 215 -2.37 16.35 -9.90
CA LEU A 215 -0.98 16.14 -10.30
C LEU A 215 -0.01 17.03 -9.52
N ALA A 216 -0.37 18.29 -9.24
CA ALA A 216 0.43 19.19 -8.43
C ALA A 216 0.53 18.70 -6.98
N SER A 217 -0.57 18.24 -6.40
CA SER A 217 -0.62 17.67 -5.05
C SER A 217 0.20 16.38 -4.94
N ALA A 218 0.14 15.51 -5.95
CA ALA A 218 0.99 14.32 -6.03
C ALA A 218 2.48 14.70 -6.08
N ALA A 219 2.84 15.73 -6.85
CA ALA A 219 4.21 16.22 -6.94
C ALA A 219 4.71 16.79 -5.60
N ASN A 220 3.88 17.62 -4.94
CA ASN A 220 4.16 18.17 -3.62
C ASN A 220 4.34 17.07 -2.55
N PHE A 221 3.47 16.05 -2.56
CA PHE A 221 3.59 14.93 -1.63
C PHE A 221 4.88 14.13 -1.83
N LEU A 222 5.22 13.79 -3.08
CA LEU A 222 6.47 13.05 -3.38
C LEU A 222 7.71 13.87 -3.01
N GLN A 223 7.70 15.19 -3.24
CA GLN A 223 8.76 16.07 -2.77
C GLN A 223 8.84 16.06 -1.24
N GLY A 224 7.71 16.18 -0.54
CA GLY A 224 7.64 16.13 0.92
C GLY A 224 8.09 14.80 1.52
N LEU A 225 7.95 13.70 0.78
CA LEU A 225 8.49 12.38 1.12
C LEU A 225 10.00 12.24 0.84
N GLY A 226 10.63 13.25 0.21
CA GLY A 226 12.07 13.30 -0.02
C GLY A 226 12.53 12.77 -1.37
N TRP A 227 11.71 12.92 -2.42
CA TRP A 227 12.12 12.58 -3.79
C TRP A 227 13.45 13.25 -4.18
N GLN A 228 14.40 12.44 -4.64
CA GLN A 228 15.69 12.87 -5.12
C GLN A 228 15.58 13.28 -6.59
N ARG A 229 15.78 14.57 -6.87
CA ARG A 229 15.78 15.11 -8.23
C ARG A 229 16.82 14.37 -9.09
N GLU A 230 16.49 14.21 -10.38
CA GLU A 230 17.38 13.59 -11.39
C GLU A 230 17.75 12.12 -11.13
N GLN A 231 17.27 11.52 -10.04
CA GLN A 231 17.40 10.10 -9.77
C GLN A 231 16.15 9.35 -10.22
N ARG A 232 16.34 8.17 -10.80
CA ARG A 232 15.25 7.25 -11.09
C ARG A 232 14.85 6.45 -9.85
N TRP A 233 13.70 5.78 -9.89
CA TRP A 233 13.24 4.89 -8.82
C TRP A 233 14.20 3.71 -8.58
N GLY A 234 14.72 3.15 -9.66
CA GLY A 234 15.48 1.90 -9.70
C GLY A 234 15.69 1.45 -11.15
N ARG A 235 16.19 0.23 -11.34
CA ARG A 235 16.34 -0.38 -12.68
C ARG A 235 16.36 -1.89 -12.61
N GLU A 236 15.91 -2.52 -13.69
CA GLU A 236 16.11 -3.96 -13.91
C GLU A 236 17.59 -4.26 -14.15
N VAL A 237 18.05 -5.39 -13.62
CA VAL A 237 19.41 -5.91 -13.74
C VAL A 237 19.39 -7.41 -13.96
N THR A 238 20.52 -7.97 -14.40
CA THR A 238 20.77 -9.41 -14.43
C THR A 238 21.81 -9.76 -13.36
N LEU A 239 21.64 -10.96 -12.80
CA LEU A 239 22.50 -11.53 -11.77
C LEU A 239 23.34 -12.67 -12.37
N PRO A 240 24.56 -12.91 -11.90
CA PRO A 240 25.30 -14.11 -12.28
C PRO A 240 24.63 -15.38 -11.72
N ASP A 241 24.82 -16.53 -12.37
CA ASP A 241 24.17 -17.80 -11.99
C ASP A 241 24.41 -18.22 -10.53
N ASN A 242 25.58 -17.86 -9.98
CA ASN A 242 26.00 -18.18 -8.61
C ASN A 242 25.80 -17.01 -7.63
N PHE A 243 24.87 -16.10 -7.92
CA PHE A 243 24.63 -14.93 -7.06
C PHE A 243 24.16 -15.33 -5.66
N ASP A 244 24.66 -14.64 -4.64
CA ASP A 244 24.25 -14.83 -3.25
C ASP A 244 22.99 -14.01 -2.94
N PHE A 245 21.84 -14.68 -2.93
CA PHE A 245 20.54 -14.05 -2.65
C PHE A 245 20.36 -13.58 -1.20
N GLN A 246 21.27 -13.93 -0.28
CA GLN A 246 21.29 -13.36 1.06
C GLN A 246 21.68 -11.88 1.07
N LEU A 247 22.22 -11.38 -0.04
CA LEU A 247 22.55 -9.97 -0.23
C LEU A 247 21.35 -9.12 -0.67
N THR A 248 20.15 -9.69 -0.77
CA THR A 248 18.95 -8.97 -1.22
C THR A 248 18.29 -8.17 -0.11
N GLY A 249 17.54 -7.13 -0.48
CA GLY A 249 16.79 -6.27 0.43
C GLY A 249 17.55 -5.03 0.92
N PHE A 250 16.81 -4.11 1.53
CA PHE A 250 17.32 -2.81 1.97
C PHE A 250 18.29 -2.87 3.15
N ALA A 251 18.43 -4.01 3.83
CA ALA A 251 19.46 -4.20 4.86
C ALA A 251 20.86 -4.36 4.27
N HIS A 252 20.97 -4.67 2.98
CA HIS A 252 22.22 -4.97 2.29
C HIS A 252 22.49 -3.96 1.16
N GLN A 253 22.25 -2.68 1.42
CA GLN A 253 22.56 -1.61 0.47
C GLN A 253 24.06 -1.56 0.16
N ARG A 254 24.38 -1.34 -1.12
CA ARG A 254 25.75 -1.20 -1.62
C ARG A 254 25.79 -0.19 -2.75
N SER A 255 26.98 0.37 -2.96
CA SER A 255 27.27 1.22 -4.11
C SER A 255 27.07 0.45 -5.41
N LEU A 256 26.71 1.14 -6.50
CA LEU A 256 26.63 0.52 -7.83
C LEU A 256 27.95 -0.16 -8.24
N SER A 257 29.08 0.39 -7.81
CA SER A 257 30.40 -0.18 -8.09
C SER A 257 30.62 -1.52 -7.39
N ASP A 258 30.11 -1.68 -6.16
CA ASP A 258 30.21 -2.94 -5.43
C ASP A 258 29.23 -3.99 -5.97
N TRP A 259 28.03 -3.58 -6.39
CA TRP A 259 27.15 -4.48 -7.15
C TRP A 259 27.79 -4.97 -8.45
N ALA A 260 28.47 -4.09 -9.18
CA ALA A 260 29.19 -4.47 -10.39
C ALA A 260 30.34 -5.47 -10.11
N LYS A 261 31.06 -5.34 -8.98
CA LYS A 261 32.08 -6.30 -8.54
C LYS A 261 31.47 -7.67 -8.21
N LEU A 262 30.22 -7.71 -7.76
CA LEU A 262 29.44 -8.93 -7.55
C LEU A 262 28.83 -9.50 -8.85
N GLY A 263 29.18 -8.94 -10.02
CA GLY A 263 28.75 -9.45 -11.32
C GLY A 263 27.38 -8.98 -11.78
N VAL A 264 26.71 -8.09 -11.05
CA VAL A 264 25.42 -7.50 -11.45
C VAL A 264 25.61 -6.63 -12.70
N ARG A 265 24.73 -6.81 -13.70
CA ARG A 265 24.82 -6.13 -15.01
C ARG A 265 23.49 -5.55 -15.45
N MET A 266 23.55 -4.67 -16.44
CA MET A 266 22.35 -4.25 -17.16
C MET A 266 21.77 -5.45 -17.95
N PRO A 267 20.45 -5.49 -18.23
CA PRO A 267 19.84 -6.62 -18.93
C PRO A 267 20.39 -6.92 -20.33
N ASN A 268 20.99 -5.93 -20.98
CA ASN A 268 21.68 -6.08 -22.26
C ASN A 268 23.14 -6.53 -22.12
N GLY A 269 23.58 -6.97 -20.94
CA GLY A 269 24.94 -7.40 -20.63
C GLY A 269 25.94 -6.26 -20.39
N GLN A 270 25.55 -5.01 -20.60
CA GLN A 270 26.44 -3.85 -20.37
C GLN A 270 26.76 -3.69 -18.87
N PRO A 271 27.92 -3.09 -18.53
CA PRO A 271 28.22 -2.71 -17.15
C PRO A 271 27.15 -1.79 -16.56
N LEU A 272 27.00 -1.83 -15.23
CA LEU A 272 26.23 -0.79 -14.53
C LEU A 272 26.88 0.58 -14.77
N PRO A 273 26.10 1.67 -14.90
CA PRO A 273 26.65 3.01 -15.06
C PRO A 273 27.43 3.41 -13.81
N GLN A 274 28.48 4.18 -14.03
CA GLN A 274 29.28 4.78 -12.96
C GLN A 274 28.52 5.99 -12.40
N ALA A 275 27.94 5.82 -11.22
CA ALA A 275 27.29 6.89 -10.47
C ALA A 275 27.52 6.65 -8.97
N ASP A 276 27.69 7.73 -8.23
CA ASP A 276 27.78 7.70 -6.77
C ASP A 276 26.38 7.54 -6.18
N MET A 277 25.92 6.29 -6.16
CA MET A 277 24.57 5.91 -5.72
C MET A 277 24.60 4.58 -4.98
N GLU A 278 23.86 4.54 -3.87
CA GLU A 278 23.55 3.33 -3.14
C GLU A 278 22.27 2.67 -3.68
N ALA A 279 22.27 1.34 -3.68
CA ALA A 279 21.16 0.55 -4.16
C ALA A 279 20.94 -0.70 -3.31
N ALA A 280 19.68 -1.08 -3.13
CA ALA A 280 19.30 -2.40 -2.63
C ALA A 280 18.91 -3.30 -3.79
N LEU A 281 19.27 -4.57 -3.74
CA LEU A 281 18.80 -5.55 -4.73
C LEU A 281 17.45 -6.14 -4.29
N VAL A 282 16.44 -6.09 -5.16
CA VAL A 282 15.10 -6.63 -4.91
C VAL A 282 14.75 -7.67 -5.96
N VAL A 283 14.30 -8.85 -5.51
CA VAL A 283 13.95 -10.01 -6.34
C VAL A 283 12.52 -10.44 -6.04
N PRO A 284 11.50 -9.71 -6.54
CA PRO A 284 10.12 -9.84 -6.06
C PRO A 284 9.45 -11.18 -6.43
N SER A 285 10.04 -11.99 -7.30
CA SER A 285 9.55 -13.33 -7.64
C SER A 285 10.68 -14.37 -7.73
N GLY A 286 11.62 -14.33 -6.77
CA GLY A 286 12.69 -15.32 -6.63
C GLY A 286 13.79 -15.24 -7.68
N HIS A 287 14.73 -16.18 -7.59
CA HIS A 287 15.95 -16.23 -8.42
C HIS A 287 15.69 -16.43 -9.92
N ASN A 288 14.54 -17.00 -10.28
CA ASN A 288 14.11 -17.19 -11.67
C ASN A 288 13.30 -16.00 -12.21
N GLY A 289 13.08 -14.96 -11.40
CA GLY A 289 12.33 -13.77 -11.76
C GLY A 289 13.22 -12.55 -12.09
N PRO A 290 12.60 -11.42 -12.44
CA PRO A 290 13.34 -10.18 -12.65
C PRO A 290 13.98 -9.70 -11.35
N ALA A 291 15.18 -9.13 -11.48
CA ALA A 291 15.90 -8.51 -10.39
C ALA A 291 16.01 -6.99 -10.61
N PHE A 292 15.93 -6.21 -9.54
CA PHE A 292 15.97 -4.75 -9.60
C PHE A 292 16.97 -4.18 -8.60
N LEU A 293 17.78 -3.23 -9.04
CA LEU A 293 18.45 -2.31 -8.14
C LEU A 293 17.48 -1.17 -7.80
N ALA A 294 17.04 -1.12 -6.55
CA ALA A 294 16.13 -0.12 -6.01
C ALA A 294 16.92 1.02 -5.32
N TYR A 295 16.63 2.27 -5.69
CA TYR A 295 17.31 3.47 -5.19
C TYR A 295 16.50 4.19 -4.12
N GLN A 296 16.97 5.35 -3.68
CA GLN A 296 16.26 6.16 -2.69
C GLN A 296 14.83 6.50 -3.12
N ASN A 297 14.61 6.81 -4.40
CA ASN A 297 13.26 7.10 -4.90
C ASN A 297 12.31 5.90 -4.89
N PHE A 298 12.81 4.65 -4.86
CA PHE A 298 11.96 3.50 -4.57
C PHE A 298 11.36 3.58 -3.16
N ARG A 299 12.16 3.98 -2.16
CA ARG A 299 11.67 4.17 -0.79
C ARG A 299 10.69 5.33 -0.70
N VAL A 300 10.89 6.38 -1.49
CA VAL A 300 9.94 7.50 -1.59
C VAL A 300 8.59 7.02 -2.15
N ILE A 301 8.61 6.18 -3.21
CA ILE A 301 7.38 5.55 -3.72
C ILE A 301 6.71 4.68 -2.65
N MET A 302 7.49 3.93 -1.87
CA MET A 302 6.94 3.16 -0.75
C MET A 302 6.39 4.03 0.39
N GLY A 303 6.74 5.33 0.43
CA GLY A 303 6.12 6.32 1.31
C GLY A 303 4.67 6.64 0.92
N TRP A 304 4.30 6.46 -0.35
CA TRP A 304 2.92 6.55 -0.81
C TRP A 304 2.12 5.29 -0.45
N ASN A 305 2.68 4.12 -0.76
CA ASN A 305 2.09 2.82 -0.42
C ASN A 305 3.22 1.85 -0.05
N ARG A 306 3.19 1.32 1.19
CA ARG A 306 4.24 0.48 1.79
C ARG A 306 4.28 -0.94 1.18
N SER A 307 4.55 -1.05 -0.11
CA SER A 307 4.63 -2.31 -0.85
C SER A 307 5.71 -2.25 -1.93
N GLU A 308 6.62 -3.23 -1.91
CA GLU A 308 7.65 -3.38 -2.94
C GLU A 308 7.02 -3.66 -4.32
N SER A 309 5.99 -4.51 -4.36
CA SER A 309 5.24 -4.81 -5.59
C SER A 309 4.61 -3.54 -6.18
N TYR A 310 4.04 -2.69 -5.33
CA TYR A 310 3.50 -1.39 -5.74
C TYR A 310 4.61 -0.48 -6.28
N ALA A 311 5.73 -0.36 -5.56
CA ALA A 311 6.82 0.51 -5.97
C ALA A 311 7.48 0.09 -7.29
N ILE A 312 7.64 -1.22 -7.52
CA ILE A 312 8.08 -1.76 -8.81
C ILE A 312 7.03 -1.47 -9.89
N ALA A 313 5.74 -1.64 -9.61
CA ALA A 313 4.68 -1.36 -10.58
C ALA A 313 4.64 0.12 -10.99
N VAL A 314 4.74 1.07 -10.04
CA VAL A 314 4.85 2.51 -10.34
C VAL A 314 6.08 2.78 -11.19
N GLY A 315 7.26 2.32 -10.76
CA GLY A 315 8.51 2.56 -11.45
C GLY A 315 8.51 2.00 -12.88
N ARG A 316 8.02 0.77 -13.06
CA ARG A 316 7.93 0.14 -14.38
C ARG A 316 6.84 0.74 -15.25
N LEU A 317 5.67 1.09 -14.72
CA LEU A 317 4.68 1.82 -15.50
C LEU A 317 5.24 3.17 -15.98
N ALA A 318 5.94 3.90 -15.10
CA ALA A 318 6.59 5.16 -15.44
C ALA A 318 7.63 4.98 -16.55
N ASP A 319 8.50 3.95 -16.45
CA ASP A 319 9.46 3.61 -17.50
C ASP A 319 8.75 3.30 -18.83
N ARG A 320 7.67 2.50 -18.82
CA ARG A 320 6.91 2.11 -20.02
C ARG A 320 6.21 3.32 -20.66
N ILE A 321 5.66 4.23 -19.86
CA ILE A 321 5.07 5.49 -20.34
C ILE A 321 6.15 6.35 -21.02
N ALA A 322 7.35 6.42 -20.44
CA ALA A 322 8.49 7.15 -21.00
C ALA A 322 9.16 6.45 -22.22
N GLY A 323 8.59 5.34 -22.71
CA GLY A 323 9.09 4.63 -23.89
C GLY A 323 10.07 3.49 -23.60
N GLY A 324 10.28 3.14 -22.32
CA GLY A 324 11.03 1.96 -21.93
C GLY A 324 10.40 0.67 -22.43
N GLY A 325 11.24 -0.35 -22.69
CA GLY A 325 10.82 -1.69 -23.08
C GLY A 325 10.13 -2.46 -21.95
N ALA A 326 9.59 -3.64 -22.29
CA ALA A 326 9.08 -4.62 -21.33
C ALA A 326 10.19 -5.11 -20.37
N LEU A 327 9.81 -5.88 -19.35
CA LEU A 327 10.81 -6.56 -18.51
C LEU A 327 11.62 -7.53 -19.38
N HIS A 328 12.92 -7.61 -19.13
CA HIS A 328 13.79 -8.61 -19.73
C HIS A 328 13.43 -10.00 -19.25
N GLN A 329 13.15 -10.14 -17.95
CA GLN A 329 12.70 -11.40 -17.34
C GLN A 329 11.27 -11.27 -16.82
N ALA A 330 10.42 -12.23 -17.19
CA ALA A 330 9.03 -12.22 -16.76
C ALA A 330 8.91 -12.55 -15.26
N PRO A 331 7.99 -11.89 -14.52
CA PRO A 331 7.69 -12.28 -13.14
C PRO A 331 7.22 -13.74 -13.05
N VAL A 332 7.86 -14.51 -12.16
CA VAL A 332 7.52 -15.92 -11.95
C VAL A 332 6.24 -16.02 -11.11
N PRO A 333 5.24 -16.81 -11.53
CA PRO A 333 4.06 -17.07 -10.73
C PRO A 333 4.42 -17.80 -9.42
N ALA A 334 3.79 -17.40 -8.32
CA ALA A 334 3.84 -18.16 -7.07
C ALA A 334 2.48 -18.79 -6.78
N PRO A 335 2.43 -19.90 -6.04
CA PRO A 335 1.19 -20.38 -5.45
C PRO A 335 0.46 -19.27 -4.68
N ARG A 336 -0.87 -19.25 -4.81
CA ARG A 336 -1.72 -18.35 -4.03
C ARG A 336 -1.95 -18.98 -2.67
N LEU A 337 -1.34 -18.41 -1.64
CA LEU A 337 -1.47 -18.91 -0.27
C LEU A 337 -2.60 -18.19 0.45
N ASN A 338 -3.50 -18.94 1.08
CA ASN A 338 -4.47 -18.38 1.99
C ASN A 338 -3.84 -18.01 3.35
N ARG A 339 -4.57 -17.25 4.17
CA ARG A 339 -4.05 -16.78 5.46
C ARG A 339 -3.62 -17.94 6.36
N GLU A 340 -4.38 -19.03 6.40
CA GLU A 340 -4.06 -20.22 7.21
C GLU A 340 -2.75 -20.87 6.74
N GLN A 341 -2.53 -20.98 5.43
CA GLN A 341 -1.31 -21.51 4.84
C GLN A 341 -0.10 -20.61 5.15
N VAL A 342 -0.27 -19.28 5.13
CA VAL A 342 0.82 -18.36 5.52
C VAL A 342 1.11 -18.44 7.02
N THR A 343 0.08 -18.52 7.87
CA THR A 343 0.24 -18.73 9.31
C THR A 343 0.97 -20.04 9.59
N ARG A 344 0.59 -21.13 8.91
CA ARG A 344 1.28 -22.43 9.02
C ARG A 344 2.74 -22.32 8.57
N LEU A 345 3.01 -21.64 7.46
CA LEU A 345 4.38 -21.38 7.01
C LEU A 345 5.20 -20.66 8.10
N GLN A 346 4.67 -19.58 8.66
CA GLN A 346 5.33 -18.81 9.73
C GLN A 346 5.58 -19.67 10.98
N GLN A 347 4.58 -20.44 11.42
CA GLN A 347 4.69 -21.34 12.57
C GLN A 347 5.78 -22.39 12.33
N THR A 348 5.76 -23.07 11.17
CA THR A 348 6.76 -24.10 10.85
C THR A 348 8.17 -23.52 10.74
N LEU A 349 8.33 -22.32 10.18
CA LEU A 349 9.62 -21.62 10.16
C LEU A 349 10.13 -21.32 11.58
N ASN A 350 9.26 -20.80 12.45
CA ASN A 350 9.57 -20.48 13.84
C ASN A 350 9.96 -21.73 14.65
N GLU A 351 9.20 -22.82 14.53
CA GLU A 351 9.46 -24.11 15.19
C GLU A 351 10.83 -24.70 14.79
N GLN A 352 11.29 -24.41 13.58
CA GLN A 352 12.60 -24.84 13.06
C GLN A 352 13.73 -23.83 13.34
N GLY A 353 13.47 -22.77 14.12
CA GLY A 353 14.46 -21.79 14.52
C GLY A 353 14.73 -20.69 13.49
N HIS A 354 13.89 -20.57 12.45
CA HIS A 354 13.94 -19.48 11.48
C HIS A 354 12.90 -18.42 11.85
N ASP A 355 13.30 -17.40 12.62
CA ASP A 355 12.40 -16.34 13.12
C ASP A 355 11.67 -15.61 11.97
N ALA A 356 10.38 -15.91 11.80
CA ALA A 356 9.48 -15.30 10.84
C ALA A 356 8.68 -14.13 11.43
N GLY A 357 8.89 -13.81 12.71
CA GLY A 357 8.09 -12.87 13.48
C GLY A 357 6.76 -13.48 13.95
N ALA A 358 5.76 -12.61 14.12
CA ALA A 358 4.41 -13.03 14.51
C ALA A 358 3.74 -13.87 13.43
N GLU A 359 2.95 -14.86 13.86
CA GLU A 359 2.18 -15.77 13.01
C GLU A 359 0.88 -15.12 12.51
N ASP A 360 1.01 -13.92 11.94
CA ASP A 360 -0.10 -13.06 11.57
C ASP A 360 -0.77 -13.45 10.24
N GLY A 361 -0.22 -14.42 9.51
CA GLY A 361 -0.71 -14.84 8.19
C GLY A 361 -0.42 -13.83 7.08
N LEU A 362 0.50 -12.89 7.30
CA LEU A 362 0.95 -11.93 6.31
C LEU A 362 2.32 -12.33 5.77
N LEU A 363 2.41 -12.55 4.46
CA LEU A 363 3.67 -12.87 3.78
C LEU A 363 4.52 -11.60 3.57
N GLY A 364 5.01 -11.06 4.69
CA GLY A 364 5.83 -9.85 4.74
C GLY A 364 7.34 -10.11 4.61
N PRO A 365 8.16 -9.05 4.70
CA PRO A 365 9.62 -9.16 4.62
C PRO A 365 10.22 -10.10 5.66
N GLY A 366 9.70 -10.12 6.89
CA GLY A 366 10.18 -11.01 7.97
C GLY A 366 10.01 -12.49 7.61
N THR A 367 8.82 -12.88 7.15
CA THR A 367 8.54 -14.25 6.69
C THR A 367 9.39 -14.63 5.48
N ARG A 368 9.60 -13.73 4.51
CA ARG A 368 10.48 -13.99 3.37
C ARG A 368 11.94 -14.20 3.78
N GLN A 369 12.45 -13.43 4.74
CA GLN A 369 13.81 -13.62 5.28
C GLN A 369 13.95 -14.93 6.06
N ALA A 370 12.94 -15.33 6.82
CA ALA A 370 12.91 -16.62 7.50
C ALA A 370 12.92 -17.78 6.49
N LEU A 371 12.11 -17.66 5.43
CA LEU A 371 12.10 -18.64 4.34
C LEU A 371 13.44 -18.73 3.62
N ALA A 372 14.13 -17.61 3.40
CA ALA A 372 15.48 -17.61 2.82
C ALA A 372 16.49 -18.36 3.70
N ARG A 373 16.42 -18.18 5.03
CA ARG A 373 17.26 -18.94 5.98
C ARG A 373 16.93 -20.43 5.96
N TYR A 374 15.65 -20.78 5.86
CA TYR A 374 15.21 -22.17 5.73
C TYR A 374 15.72 -22.81 4.43
N GLN A 375 15.56 -22.13 3.30
CA GLN A 375 16.10 -22.59 2.01
C GLN A 375 17.61 -22.83 2.10
N GLN A 376 18.37 -21.90 2.69
CA GLN A 376 19.81 -22.07 2.89
C GLN A 376 20.12 -23.32 3.74
N ALA A 377 19.43 -23.50 4.87
CA ALA A 377 19.64 -24.62 5.77
C ALA A 377 19.34 -25.99 5.12
N ASN A 378 18.51 -26.00 4.07
CA ASN A 378 18.11 -27.20 3.34
C ASN A 378 18.76 -27.33 1.94
N GLY A 379 19.81 -26.55 1.66
CA GLY A 379 20.56 -26.66 0.39
C GLY A 379 19.80 -26.15 -0.84
N MET A 380 18.76 -25.35 -0.65
CA MET A 380 18.01 -24.66 -1.70
C MET A 380 18.58 -23.27 -1.97
N VAL A 381 18.17 -22.65 -3.08
CA VAL A 381 18.51 -21.25 -3.37
C VAL A 381 17.81 -20.34 -2.36
N ALA A 382 18.58 -19.58 -1.58
CA ALA A 382 18.09 -18.76 -0.47
C ALA A 382 17.51 -17.41 -0.91
N ASP A 383 16.47 -17.43 -1.74
CA ASP A 383 15.85 -16.24 -2.32
C ASP A 383 14.60 -15.73 -1.56
N GLY A 384 14.14 -16.47 -0.56
CA GLY A 384 12.97 -16.15 0.26
C GLY A 384 11.65 -16.16 -0.51
N PHE A 385 11.62 -16.74 -1.70
CA PHE A 385 10.44 -16.83 -2.55
C PHE A 385 9.65 -18.11 -2.24
N PRO A 386 8.36 -18.02 -1.90
CA PRO A 386 7.53 -19.19 -1.59
C PRO A 386 7.04 -19.85 -2.88
N ASP A 387 7.94 -20.47 -3.63
CA ASP A 387 7.58 -21.30 -4.77
C ASP A 387 7.00 -22.66 -4.34
N GLN A 388 6.50 -23.42 -5.31
CA GLN A 388 5.90 -24.72 -5.06
C GLN A 388 6.89 -25.70 -4.40
N GLU A 389 8.17 -25.67 -4.78
CA GLU A 389 9.17 -26.61 -4.30
C GLU A 389 9.41 -26.44 -2.79
N VAL A 390 9.70 -25.21 -2.35
CA VAL A 390 9.94 -24.95 -0.93
C VAL A 390 8.68 -25.15 -0.10
N LEU A 391 7.51 -24.80 -0.62
CA LEU A 391 6.24 -24.93 0.09
C LEU A 391 5.80 -26.38 0.27
N THR A 392 6.06 -27.26 -0.70
CA THR A 392 5.85 -28.71 -0.56
C THR A 392 6.91 -29.29 0.39
N HIS A 393 8.17 -28.88 0.28
CA HIS A 393 9.25 -29.38 1.16
C HIS A 393 9.02 -29.04 2.64
N ILE A 394 8.54 -27.83 2.94
CA ILE A 394 8.22 -27.40 4.31
C ILE A 394 6.85 -27.92 4.80
N GLY A 395 6.07 -28.59 3.94
CA GLY A 395 4.79 -29.22 4.31
C GLY A 395 3.60 -28.25 4.39
N VAL A 396 3.69 -27.08 3.76
CA VAL A 396 2.56 -26.11 3.68
C VAL A 396 1.63 -26.47 2.53
N LEU A 397 2.19 -26.93 1.41
CA LEU A 397 1.46 -27.45 0.27
C LEU A 397 1.64 -28.98 0.15
N PRO A 398 0.68 -29.68 -0.48
CA PRO A 398 0.79 -31.11 -0.71
C PRO A 398 1.96 -31.52 -1.61
#